data_AF-A0A089LIB8-F1
#
_entry.id   AF-A0A089LIB8-F1
#
_cell.length_a   1.000
_cell.length_b   1.000
_cell.length_c   1.000
_cell.angle_alpha   90.00
_cell.angle_beta   90.00
_cell.angle_gamma   90.00
#
_symmetry.space_group_name_H-M   'P 1'
#
loop_
_entity.id
_entity.type
_entity.pdbx_description
1 polymer ?
#
loop_
_entity_poly.entity_id
_entity_poly.type
_entity_poly.pdbx_seq_one_letter_code
_entity_poly.pdbx_strand_id
1 'polypeptide(L)'
;MKINETGRINAMNPYQRSAESQRQEQMKKSTRKDEVSISDEAIKLLQAQNSGKIDAERANKIESLKQQVSAGTYQVDAAKLAETLAPYFKQSSEN
;
A
#
# COMPACT_ATOMS: atom_id res chain seq x y z
N MET A 1 24.75 67.57 31.24
CA MET A 1 25.15 66.37 30.47
C MET A 1 23.90 65.69 29.93
N LYS A 2 23.86 65.36 28.64
CA LYS A 2 22.70 64.74 27.96
C LYS A 2 23.12 63.33 27.57
N ILE A 3 22.46 62.32 28.14
CA ILE A 3 22.79 60.90 27.99
C ILE A 3 21.82 60.32 26.96
N ASN A 4 22.35 59.69 25.91
CA ASN A 4 21.56 59.07 24.85
C ASN A 4 21.03 57.71 25.32
N GLU A 5 19.71 57.50 25.34
CA GLU A 5 19.14 56.17 25.52
C GLU A 5 19.19 55.39 24.20
N THR A 6 20.28 54.66 23.99
CA THR A 6 20.35 53.56 23.02
C THR A 6 19.70 52.32 23.62
N GLY A 7 18.38 52.17 23.46
CA GLY A 7 17.67 51.04 24.06
C GLY A 7 16.42 50.54 23.35
N ARG A 8 16.04 51.11 22.20
CA ARG A 8 14.88 50.61 21.42
C ARG A 8 15.32 49.57 20.40
N ILE A 9 15.87 48.46 20.88
CA ILE A 9 16.13 47.29 20.04
C ILE A 9 15.51 46.10 20.76
N ASN A 10 14.42 45.58 20.19
CA ASN A 10 13.76 44.31 20.52
C ASN A 10 12.82 44.28 21.74
N ALA A 11 11.81 45.16 21.79
CA ALA A 11 10.57 44.84 22.51
C ALA A 11 9.69 43.91 21.64
N MET A 12 10.19 42.70 21.37
CA MET A 12 9.38 41.64 20.76
C MET A 12 8.37 41.16 21.81
N ASN A 13 7.11 41.55 21.65
CA ASN A 13 6.04 41.16 22.57
C ASN A 13 5.90 39.62 22.60
N PRO A 14 6.10 38.96 23.76
CA PRO A 14 6.02 37.50 23.85
C PRO A 14 4.64 36.95 23.47
N TYR A 15 3.59 37.75 23.65
CA TYR A 15 2.22 37.44 23.24
C TYR A 15 2.02 37.38 21.72
N GLN A 16 2.79 38.13 20.94
CA GLN A 16 2.69 38.07 19.46
C GLN A 16 3.34 36.77 18.96
N ARG A 17 4.46 36.35 19.56
CA ARG A 17 5.12 35.09 19.20
C ARG A 17 4.27 33.86 19.55
N SER A 18 3.55 33.87 20.67
CA SER A 18 2.66 32.76 21.03
C SER A 18 1.45 32.65 20.08
N ALA A 19 0.89 33.79 19.65
CA ALA A 19 -0.20 33.80 18.68
C ALA A 19 0.24 33.34 17.28
N GLU A 20 1.43 33.74 16.83
CA GLU A 20 2.00 33.29 15.54
C GLU A 20 2.34 31.80 15.55
N SER A 21 2.89 31.28 16.64
CA SER A 21 3.19 29.85 16.78
C SER A 21 1.91 29.00 16.84
N GLN A 22 0.85 29.44 17.53
CA GLN A 22 -0.47 28.78 17.47
C GLN A 22 -1.08 28.79 16.06
N ARG A 23 -0.96 29.90 15.31
CA ARG A 23 -1.42 29.96 13.91
C ARG A 23 -0.64 29.01 13.00
N GLN A 24 0.67 28.91 13.16
CA GLN A 24 1.49 27.96 12.39
C GLN A 24 1.14 26.51 12.70
N GLU A 25 0.84 26.16 13.95
CA GLU A 25 0.40 24.80 14.29
C GLU A 25 -0.99 24.45 13.73
N GLN A 26 -1.91 25.42 13.68
CA GLN A 26 -3.22 25.23 13.04
C GLN A 26 -3.12 25.03 11.52
N MET A 27 -2.23 25.78 10.84
CA MET A 27 -1.99 25.61 9.39
C MET A 27 -1.34 24.26 9.05
N LYS A 28 -0.53 23.68 9.94
CA LYS A 28 0.04 22.33 9.71
C LYS A 28 -1.00 21.20 9.83
N LYS A 29 -2.06 21.40 10.61
CA LYS A 29 -3.13 20.41 10.79
C LYS A 29 -4.14 20.38 9.64
N SER A 30 -4.30 21.49 8.89
CA SER A 30 -5.26 21.58 7.79
C SER A 30 -4.83 20.87 6.50
N THR A 31 -3.60 20.35 6.43
CA THR A 31 -3.04 19.77 5.19
C THR A 31 -2.73 18.29 5.34
N ARG A 32 -3.54 17.54 6.11
CA ARG A 32 -3.48 16.08 6.07
C ARG A 32 -3.91 15.63 4.68
N LYS A 33 -2.96 15.05 3.94
CA LYS A 33 -3.21 14.40 2.66
C LYS A 33 -3.66 12.97 2.93
N ASP A 34 -4.49 12.44 2.05
CA ASP A 34 -4.80 11.02 2.07
C ASP A 34 -3.54 10.23 1.72
N GLU A 35 -3.20 9.26 2.57
CA GLU A 35 -2.06 8.36 2.38
C GLU A 35 -2.56 6.91 2.32
N VAL A 36 -2.03 6.14 1.38
CA VAL A 36 -2.30 4.70 1.27
C VAL A 36 -1.05 3.96 1.74
N SER A 37 -1.18 3.27 2.87
CA SER A 37 -0.11 2.42 3.43
C SER A 37 -0.46 0.95 3.22
N ILE A 38 0.47 0.20 2.63
CA ILE A 38 0.36 -1.25 2.51
C ILE A 38 0.93 -1.88 3.79
N SER A 39 0.27 -2.90 4.34
CA SER A 39 0.76 -3.56 5.55
C SER A 39 2.04 -4.37 5.26
N ASP A 40 2.97 -4.36 6.20
CA ASP A 40 4.21 -5.15 6.11
C ASP A 40 3.92 -6.66 5.98
N GLU A 41 2.80 -7.11 6.54
CA GLU A 41 2.32 -8.49 6.40
C GLU A 41 1.91 -8.82 4.96
N ALA A 42 1.15 -7.94 4.30
CA ALA A 42 0.75 -8.15 2.90
C ALA A 42 1.96 -8.21 1.96
N ILE A 43 2.98 -7.39 2.21
CA ILE A 43 4.24 -7.42 1.45
C ILE A 43 4.96 -8.76 1.65
N LYS A 44 5.02 -9.27 2.88
CA LYS A 44 5.66 -10.56 3.18
C LYS A 44 4.93 -11.74 2.53
N LEU A 45 3.59 -11.73 2.54
CA LEU A 45 2.79 -12.76 1.88
C LEU A 45 3.00 -12.75 0.35
N LEU A 46 3.05 -11.58 -0.27
CA LEU A 46 3.37 -11.43 -1.69
C LEU A 46 4.78 -11.96 -2.00
N GLN A 47 5.76 -11.63 -1.18
CA GLN A 47 7.13 -12.13 -1.34
C GLN A 47 7.21 -13.65 -1.19
N ALA A 48 6.43 -14.24 -0.28
CA ALA A 48 6.34 -15.69 -0.11
C ALA A 48 5.74 -16.38 -1.35
N GLN A 49 4.68 -15.80 -1.95
CA GLN A 49 4.10 -16.29 -3.20
C GLN A 49 5.07 -16.16 -4.38
N ASN A 50 5.83 -15.07 -4.44
CA ASN A 50 6.80 -14.79 -5.50
C ASN A 50 8.14 -15.52 -5.34
N SER A 51 8.26 -16.47 -4.40
CA SER A 51 9.47 -17.28 -4.27
C SER A 51 9.64 -18.13 -5.55
N GLY A 52 10.51 -17.66 -6.45
CA GLY A 52 10.60 -18.02 -7.88
C GLY A 52 10.79 -19.48 -8.28
N LYS A 53 10.79 -20.43 -7.33
CA LYS A 53 10.67 -21.87 -7.62
C LYS A 53 9.31 -22.21 -8.24
N ILE A 54 8.24 -21.55 -7.81
CA ILE A 54 6.88 -21.76 -8.34
C ILE A 54 6.80 -21.29 -9.81
N ASP A 55 7.54 -20.24 -10.18
CA ASP A 55 7.45 -19.64 -11.51
C ASP A 55 8.07 -20.50 -12.62
N ALA A 56 9.20 -21.16 -12.37
CA ALA A 56 9.85 -22.00 -13.38
C ALA A 56 9.02 -23.26 -13.71
N GLU A 57 8.52 -23.95 -12.68
CA GLU A 57 7.64 -25.12 -12.87
C GLU A 57 6.32 -24.72 -13.53
N ARG A 58 5.77 -23.56 -13.17
CA ARG A 58 4.57 -22.99 -13.80
C ARG A 58 4.81 -22.64 -15.27
N ALA A 59 5.96 -22.05 -15.60
CA ALA A 59 6.31 -21.71 -16.99
C ALA A 59 6.38 -22.97 -17.86
N ASN A 60 7.05 -24.02 -17.38
CA ASN A 60 7.13 -25.32 -18.07
C ASN A 60 5.74 -25.95 -18.27
N LYS A 61 4.90 -25.90 -17.24
CA LYS A 61 3.51 -26.39 -17.31
C LYS A 61 2.70 -25.64 -18.36
N ILE A 62 2.82 -24.31 -18.41
CA ILE A 62 2.13 -23.47 -19.39
C ILE A 62 2.59 -23.81 -20.81
N GLU A 63 3.88 -24.02 -21.03
CA GLU A 63 4.41 -24.40 -22.34
C GLU A 63 3.85 -25.74 -22.82
N SER A 64 3.87 -26.76 -21.95
CA SER A 64 3.26 -28.07 -22.27
C SER A 64 1.77 -27.96 -22.59
N LEU A 65 1.02 -27.17 -21.83
CA LEU A 65 -0.40 -26.93 -22.08
C LEU A 65 -0.63 -26.23 -23.43
N LYS A 66 0.18 -25.21 -23.76
CA LYS A 66 0.10 -24.53 -25.07
C LYS A 66 0.32 -25.51 -26.23
N GLN A 67 1.28 -26.42 -26.10
CA GLN A 67 1.52 -27.46 -27.11
C GLN A 67 0.31 -28.37 -27.27
N GLN A 68 -0.25 -28.89 -26.17
CA GLN A 68 -1.45 -29.75 -26.20
C GLN A 68 -2.67 -29.05 -26.82
N VAL A 69 -2.86 -27.77 -26.51
CA VAL A 69 -3.95 -26.96 -27.10
C VAL A 69 -3.74 -26.77 -28.60
N SER A 70 -2.51 -26.43 -29.02
CA SER A 70 -2.20 -26.27 -30.45
C SER A 70 -2.35 -27.57 -31.25
N ALA A 71 -2.07 -28.71 -30.62
CA ALA A 71 -2.26 -30.04 -31.21
C ALA A 71 -3.73 -30.50 -31.20
N GLY A 72 -4.64 -29.77 -30.54
CA GLY A 72 -6.04 -30.15 -30.39
C GLY A 72 -6.28 -31.35 -29.45
N THR A 73 -5.27 -31.78 -28.69
CA THR A 73 -5.34 -32.95 -27.79
C THR A 73 -5.62 -32.57 -26.34
N TYR A 74 -5.73 -31.28 -26.03
CA TYR A 74 -6.07 -30.82 -24.68
C TYR A 74 -7.53 -31.10 -24.34
N GLN A 75 -7.76 -31.94 -23.34
CA GLN A 75 -9.09 -32.26 -22.83
C GLN A 75 -9.29 -31.70 -21.43
N VAL A 76 -10.37 -30.95 -21.25
CA VAL A 76 -10.76 -30.40 -19.94
C VAL A 76 -11.43 -31.51 -19.13
N ASP A 77 -10.84 -31.84 -17.98
CA ASP A 77 -11.43 -32.77 -17.02
C ASP A 77 -12.44 -32.03 -16.13
N ALA A 78 -13.71 -32.33 -16.32
CA ALA A 78 -14.80 -31.68 -15.59
C ALA A 78 -14.75 -31.93 -14.08
N ALA A 79 -14.26 -33.09 -13.63
CA ALA A 79 -14.16 -33.41 -12.21
C ALA A 79 -13.09 -32.53 -11.54
N LYS A 80 -11.92 -32.40 -12.17
CA LYS A 80 -10.85 -31.50 -11.69
C LYS A 80 -11.27 -30.04 -11.76
N LEU A 81 -12.03 -29.66 -12.79
CA LEU A 81 -12.57 -28.30 -12.88
C LEU A 81 -13.51 -28.00 -11.72
N ALA A 82 -14.43 -28.90 -11.39
CA ALA A 82 -15.32 -28.74 -10.25
C ALA A 82 -14.56 -28.68 -8.92
N GLU A 83 -13.55 -29.52 -8.73
CA GLU A 83 -12.69 -29.53 -7.54
C GLU A 83 -11.95 -28.20 -7.35
N THR A 84 -11.39 -27.64 -8.42
CA THR A 84 -10.67 -26.35 -8.37
C THR A 84 -11.61 -25.16 -8.14
N LEU A 85 -12.85 -25.22 -8.63
CA LEU A 85 -13.83 -24.16 -8.44
C LEU A 85 -14.58 -24.25 -7.09
N ALA A 86 -14.69 -25.44 -6.50
CA ALA A 86 -15.46 -25.68 -5.28
C ALA A 86 -15.13 -24.73 -4.10
N PRO A 87 -13.86 -24.36 -3.81
CA PRO A 87 -13.53 -23.44 -2.72
C PRO A 87 -14.18 -22.05 -2.86
N TYR A 88 -14.36 -21.57 -4.09
CA TYR A 88 -14.88 -20.23 -4.37
C TYR A 88 -16.40 -20.14 -4.21
N PHE A 89 -17.12 -21.27 -4.27
CA PHE A 89 -18.57 -21.30 -4.14
C PHE A 89 -19.06 -21.52 -2.70
N LYS A 90 -18.24 -22.11 -1.83
CA LYS A 90 -18.60 -22.41 -0.43
C LYS A 90 -18.71 -21.18 0.46
N GLN A 91 -18.05 -20.08 0.13
CA GLN A 91 -18.07 -18.87 0.95
C GLN A 91 -19.32 -17.99 0.72
N SER A 92 -20.10 -18.27 -0.31
CA SER A 92 -21.32 -17.54 -0.67
C SER A 92 -22.57 -17.98 0.12
N SER A 93 -22.49 -19.04 0.92
CA SER A 93 -23.63 -19.63 1.65
C SER A 93 -23.63 -19.37 3.16
N GLU A 94 -22.67 -18.60 3.69
CA GLU A 94 -22.68 -18.11 5.07
C GLU A 94 -23.00 -16.60 5.07
N ASN A 95 -24.29 -16.29 4.94
CA ASN A 95 -24.95 -15.05 5.38
C ASN A 95 -26.43 -15.32 5.61
#